data_AF-F0ZQZ6-F1
#
_entry.id   AF-F0ZQZ6-F1
#
_cell.length_a   1.000
_cell.length_b   1.000
_cell.length_c   1.000
_cell.angle_alpha   90.00
_cell.angle_beta   90.00
_cell.angle_gamma   90.00
#
_symmetry.space_group_name_H-M   'P 1'
#
loop_
_entity.id
_entity.type
_entity.pdbx_description
1 polymer ?
#
loop_
_entity_poly.entity_id
_entity_poly.type
_entity_poly.pdbx_seq_one_letter_code
_entity_poly.pdbx_strand_id
1 'polypeptide(L)'
;MVQPDLTPKKSIINNNNNNNNNKNVVNKTKFKPNTDKAVRRITPNLVSPNVSNNKLSTTTSNTTKTTTVNNDTDNRLKISKEIMDQKEALPVFTAKDALLKNFRVHDTVIIISETGTGKTTQFEGKCYRLYTQDTFEKFDESSIPEMKRSNIANVILQLKTIGIQDILGFDFLERPPLVTVKKSLELLYCLDALKDDGTLSELGKKMALFPLDPMYSKALIKSAEFDCLEEVLIIISMLSVESIFFTPKDKKKEVEDVKKIFFSPEGDHITFLNVFREYQKVNGNNQWCFDHFINTKSMAKVVNVFEQLVKYCISLKMKIVSCDQDLDRVKKSFIGGFFMNVAVLQPDKKYKTMVDNKEIQIHPTSFLFGQIPQHILYNELTITTKAFARNVMPIEASWLPEICPKYYGTKQVISNDPNSTSIEETTNAFK
;
A
#
# COMPACT_ATOMS: atom_id res chain seq x y z
N MET A 1 16.89 8.48 -40.96
CA MET A 1 16.43 7.09 -40.78
C MET A 1 15.87 6.98 -39.38
N VAL A 2 14.54 6.89 -39.31
CA VAL A 2 13.73 6.97 -38.09
C VAL A 2 13.70 5.58 -37.43
N GLN A 3 14.02 5.52 -36.13
CA GLN A 3 13.87 4.33 -35.30
C GLN A 3 12.37 4.07 -35.04
N PRO A 4 11.87 2.82 -35.10
CA PRO A 4 10.49 2.55 -34.74
C PRO A 4 10.33 2.42 -33.22
N ASP A 5 9.31 3.12 -32.75
CA ASP A 5 8.82 3.29 -31.39
C ASP A 5 8.14 2.00 -30.88
N LEU A 6 8.72 1.34 -29.86
CA LEU A 6 8.15 0.18 -29.18
C LEU A 6 7.39 0.63 -27.93
N THR A 7 6.18 1.12 -28.12
CA THR A 7 5.20 1.27 -27.03
C THR A 7 4.22 0.08 -27.06
N PRO A 8 3.95 -0.59 -25.92
CA PRO A 8 2.99 -1.68 -25.89
C PRO A 8 1.57 -1.12 -26.09
N LYS A 9 0.96 -1.47 -27.23
CA LYS A 9 -0.43 -1.15 -27.53
C LYS A 9 -1.33 -1.95 -26.60
N LYS A 10 -2.07 -1.27 -25.72
CA LYS A 10 -3.11 -1.87 -24.89
C LYS A 10 -4.46 -1.69 -25.56
N SER A 11 -5.21 -2.77 -25.73
CA SER A 11 -6.61 -2.74 -26.14
C SER A 11 -7.50 -3.34 -25.04
N ILE A 12 -8.63 -2.69 -24.78
CA ILE A 12 -9.71 -3.18 -23.92
C ILE A 12 -10.89 -3.43 -24.86
N ILE A 13 -11.42 -4.66 -24.90
CA ILE A 13 -12.59 -4.99 -25.71
C ILE A 13 -13.77 -5.15 -24.76
N ASN A 14 -14.70 -4.18 -24.79
CA ASN A 14 -16.02 -4.29 -24.16
C ASN A 14 -16.99 -4.90 -25.16
N ASN A 15 -17.72 -5.94 -24.76
CA ASN A 15 -18.77 -6.53 -25.58
C ASN A 15 -20.13 -6.09 -25.03
N ASN A 16 -20.64 -4.95 -25.50
CA ASN A 16 -22.00 -4.48 -25.21
C ASN A 16 -22.73 -4.20 -26.52
N ASN A 17 -23.77 -4.98 -26.80
CA ASN A 17 -24.82 -4.65 -27.75
C ASN A 17 -26.16 -4.67 -27.01
N ASN A 18 -26.71 -3.49 -26.71
CA ASN A 18 -28.01 -3.11 -27.27
C ASN A 18 -28.33 -1.62 -27.11
N ASN A 19 -28.89 -1.11 -28.21
CA ASN A 19 -29.32 0.26 -28.48
C ASN A 19 -30.41 0.77 -27.53
N ASN A 20 -30.36 2.07 -27.21
CA ASN A 20 -31.52 2.94 -27.42
C ASN A 20 -31.12 4.42 -27.52
N ASN A 21 -31.62 5.05 -28.59
CA ASN A 21 -31.50 6.47 -28.91
C ASN A 21 -32.33 7.33 -27.93
N ASN A 22 -31.75 8.43 -27.42
CA ASN A 22 -32.40 9.73 -27.55
C ASN A 22 -31.46 10.91 -27.24
N LYS A 23 -31.49 11.89 -28.14
CA LYS A 23 -30.91 13.22 -28.02
C LYS A 23 -31.69 14.02 -26.95
N ASN A 24 -31.01 14.85 -26.15
CA ASN A 24 -31.25 16.30 -26.13
C ASN A 24 -30.46 17.07 -25.05
N VAL A 25 -29.75 18.09 -25.52
CA VAL A 25 -29.78 19.49 -25.10
C VAL A 25 -29.33 19.87 -23.68
N VAL A 26 -28.17 20.54 -23.68
CA VAL A 26 -27.62 21.54 -22.76
C VAL A 26 -28.69 22.38 -22.04
N ASN A 27 -28.56 22.53 -20.72
CA ASN A 27 -28.86 23.83 -20.10
C ASN A 27 -28.03 24.10 -18.84
N LYS A 28 -27.36 25.27 -18.89
CA LYS A 28 -26.69 25.96 -17.78
C LYS A 28 -27.73 26.44 -16.78
N THR A 29 -27.46 26.33 -15.49
CA THR A 29 -27.94 27.32 -14.51
C THR A 29 -26.89 27.52 -13.42
N LYS A 30 -26.47 28.78 -13.27
CA LYS A 30 -25.80 29.34 -12.09
C LYS A 30 -26.88 29.58 -11.03
N PHE A 31 -26.61 29.35 -9.74
CA PHE A 31 -27.07 30.27 -8.69
C PHE A 31 -26.22 30.14 -7.41
N LYS A 32 -26.12 31.29 -6.73
CA LYS A 32 -25.21 31.71 -5.66
C LYS A 32 -25.76 31.35 -4.25
N PRO A 33 -25.00 31.60 -3.16
CA PRO A 33 -25.07 30.88 -1.89
C PRO A 33 -26.11 31.47 -0.92
N ASN A 34 -26.52 30.68 0.09
CA ASN A 34 -26.89 31.28 1.36
C ASN A 34 -26.64 30.38 2.58
N THR A 35 -26.49 31.08 3.69
CA THR A 35 -26.10 30.75 5.05
C THR A 35 -27.04 29.80 5.80
N ASP A 36 -26.46 29.06 6.75
CA ASP A 36 -26.81 29.01 8.17
C ASP A 36 -26.80 27.62 8.82
N LYS A 37 -26.33 27.66 10.07
CA LYS A 37 -26.00 26.59 11.03
C LYS A 37 -27.17 25.64 11.31
N ALA A 38 -26.88 24.34 11.44
CA ALA A 38 -27.49 23.47 12.46
C ALA A 38 -26.70 22.16 12.67
N VAL A 39 -26.28 21.95 13.91
CA VAL A 39 -25.68 20.72 14.46
C VAL A 39 -26.76 19.65 14.63
N ARG A 40 -26.62 18.46 14.03
CA ARG A 40 -27.33 17.23 14.47
C ARG A 40 -26.52 15.95 14.22
N ARG A 41 -26.31 15.19 15.30
CA ARG A 41 -25.80 13.80 15.35
C ARG A 41 -26.78 12.84 14.68
N ILE A 42 -26.30 11.84 13.94
CA ILE A 42 -27.12 10.73 13.43
C ILE A 42 -26.37 9.39 13.55
N THR A 43 -27.01 8.43 14.23
CA THR A 43 -26.72 6.98 14.28
C THR A 43 -27.42 6.23 13.13
N PRO A 44 -26.87 5.14 12.57
CA PRO A 44 -27.54 4.37 11.51
C PRO A 44 -28.25 3.12 12.03
N ASN A 45 -29.50 2.91 11.58
CA ASN A 45 -30.27 1.66 11.71
C ASN A 45 -30.35 0.92 10.36
N LEU A 46 -30.20 -0.40 10.43
CA LEU A 46 -30.29 -1.39 9.33
C LEU A 46 -31.73 -1.94 9.21
N VAL A 47 -32.20 -2.19 7.98
CA VAL A 47 -33.31 -3.12 7.69
C VAL A 47 -33.07 -3.84 6.37
N SER A 48 -33.20 -5.17 6.38
CA SER A 48 -33.23 -6.11 5.24
C SER A 48 -34.66 -6.51 4.89
N PRO A 49 -34.96 -7.01 3.67
CA PRO A 49 -36.19 -7.74 3.40
C PRO A 49 -36.00 -9.21 2.99
N ASN A 50 -36.94 -10.04 3.47
CA ASN A 50 -37.16 -11.47 3.22
C ASN A 50 -37.75 -11.76 1.82
N VAL A 51 -37.51 -12.97 1.30
CA VAL A 51 -38.29 -13.55 0.18
C VAL A 51 -38.62 -15.03 0.47
N SER A 52 -39.89 -15.38 0.23
CA SER A 52 -40.54 -16.67 0.45
C SER A 52 -40.70 -17.51 -0.83
N ASN A 53 -40.79 -18.83 -0.62
CA ASN A 53 -40.86 -19.98 -1.53
C ASN A 53 -41.94 -19.97 -2.63
N ASN A 54 -41.70 -20.72 -3.73
CA ASN A 54 -42.66 -21.70 -4.27
C ASN A 54 -42.05 -22.80 -5.16
N LYS A 55 -42.64 -24.01 -5.07
CA LYS A 55 -42.30 -25.31 -5.68
C LYS A 55 -42.81 -25.47 -7.13
N LEU A 56 -42.20 -26.36 -7.92
CA LEU A 56 -42.92 -27.39 -8.72
C LEU A 56 -42.00 -28.54 -9.19
N SER A 57 -42.61 -29.68 -9.50
CA SER A 57 -42.14 -31.07 -9.44
C SER A 57 -42.02 -31.81 -10.80
N THR A 58 -41.07 -32.75 -10.86
CA THR A 58 -41.00 -34.10 -11.51
C THR A 58 -41.85 -34.45 -12.75
N THR A 59 -41.28 -35.21 -13.72
CA THR A 59 -41.71 -36.58 -14.15
C THR A 59 -40.65 -37.26 -15.04
N THR A 60 -40.57 -38.60 -14.92
CA THR A 60 -39.60 -39.59 -15.42
C THR A 60 -40.08 -40.34 -16.67
N SER A 61 -39.19 -40.87 -17.53
CA SER A 61 -39.41 -42.17 -18.21
C SER A 61 -38.12 -42.82 -18.77
N ASN A 62 -37.95 -44.10 -18.46
CA ASN A 62 -36.93 -45.05 -18.94
C ASN A 62 -37.34 -45.69 -20.28
N THR A 63 -36.44 -46.38 -21.02
CA THR A 63 -36.51 -47.83 -21.43
C THR A 63 -35.24 -48.22 -22.26
N THR A 64 -35.03 -49.54 -22.39
CA THR A 64 -33.80 -50.38 -22.46
C THR A 64 -33.22 -50.76 -23.85
N LYS A 65 -32.02 -51.38 -23.79
CA LYS A 65 -30.98 -51.83 -24.76
C LYS A 65 -31.34 -52.80 -25.92
N THR A 66 -30.52 -52.75 -27.00
CA THR A 66 -30.03 -53.91 -27.80
C THR A 66 -28.66 -53.62 -28.47
N THR A 67 -27.86 -54.68 -28.67
CA THR A 67 -26.40 -54.76 -28.88
C THR A 67 -25.95 -54.74 -30.36
N THR A 68 -24.78 -54.15 -30.73
CA THR A 68 -23.85 -54.64 -31.81
C THR A 68 -22.59 -53.78 -32.05
N VAL A 69 -21.43 -54.39 -31.77
CA VAL A 69 -19.99 -54.30 -32.17
C VAL A 69 -19.41 -53.20 -33.12
N ASN A 70 -20.09 -52.13 -33.55
CA ASN A 70 -19.46 -51.02 -34.31
C ASN A 70 -19.17 -49.75 -33.48
N ASN A 71 -19.21 -49.86 -32.15
CA ASN A 71 -19.50 -48.71 -31.30
C ASN A 71 -18.30 -47.82 -30.94
N ASP A 72 -17.04 -48.25 -31.03
CA ASP A 72 -15.94 -47.47 -30.42
C ASP A 72 -15.44 -46.29 -31.27
N THR A 73 -15.29 -46.44 -32.58
CA THR A 73 -14.95 -45.31 -33.48
C THR A 73 -16.14 -44.36 -33.68
N ASP A 74 -17.35 -44.92 -33.81
CA ASP A 74 -18.57 -44.11 -33.91
C ASP A 74 -18.89 -43.40 -32.60
N ASN A 75 -18.61 -43.99 -31.44
CA ASN A 75 -18.70 -43.28 -30.16
C ASN A 75 -17.67 -42.17 -30.06
N ARG A 76 -16.40 -42.38 -30.47
CA ARG A 76 -15.40 -41.30 -30.43
C ARG A 76 -15.77 -40.12 -31.33
N LEU A 77 -16.31 -40.39 -32.51
CA LEU A 77 -16.79 -39.36 -33.43
C LEU A 77 -18.04 -38.65 -32.89
N LYS A 78 -18.99 -39.40 -32.29
CA LYS A 78 -20.16 -38.83 -31.61
C LYS A 78 -19.76 -37.97 -30.41
N ILE A 79 -18.87 -38.46 -29.55
CA ILE A 79 -18.34 -37.72 -28.39
C ILE A 79 -17.59 -36.47 -28.86
N SER A 80 -16.77 -36.55 -29.91
CA SER A 80 -16.08 -35.38 -30.45
C SER A 80 -17.05 -34.34 -31.02
N LYS A 81 -18.14 -34.79 -31.63
CA LYS A 81 -19.17 -33.92 -32.19
C LYS A 81 -19.98 -33.25 -31.08
N GLU A 82 -20.40 -34.00 -30.07
CA GLU A 82 -21.09 -33.50 -28.89
C GLU A 82 -20.24 -32.49 -28.10
N ILE A 83 -18.93 -32.74 -27.97
CA ILE A 83 -17.98 -31.80 -27.37
C ILE A 83 -17.83 -30.52 -28.22
N MET A 84 -17.90 -30.61 -29.55
CA MET A 84 -17.87 -29.42 -30.40
C MET A 84 -19.16 -28.63 -30.28
N ASP A 85 -20.31 -29.28 -30.28
CA ASP A 85 -21.62 -28.63 -30.13
C ASP A 85 -21.71 -27.92 -28.77
N GLN A 86 -21.22 -28.55 -27.70
CA GLN A 86 -21.11 -27.93 -26.37
C GLN A 86 -20.15 -26.73 -26.37
N LYS A 87 -19.01 -26.81 -27.08
CA LYS A 87 -18.08 -25.69 -27.19
C LYS A 87 -18.69 -24.52 -27.96
N GLU A 88 -19.43 -24.79 -29.03
CA GLU A 88 -20.12 -23.78 -29.84
C GLU A 88 -21.25 -23.09 -29.08
N ALA A 89 -21.89 -23.80 -28.15
CA ALA A 89 -22.92 -23.25 -27.27
C ALA A 89 -22.38 -22.31 -26.17
N LEU A 90 -21.08 -22.33 -25.88
CA LEU A 90 -20.52 -21.46 -24.84
C LEU A 90 -20.49 -20.00 -25.31
N PRO A 91 -20.90 -19.02 -24.48
CA PRO A 91 -20.90 -17.60 -24.85
C PRO A 91 -19.53 -17.10 -25.35
N VAL A 92 -18.43 -17.64 -24.80
CA VAL A 92 -17.06 -17.28 -25.18
C VAL A 92 -16.66 -17.75 -26.59
N PHE A 93 -17.37 -18.73 -27.17
CA PHE A 93 -17.04 -19.27 -28.49
C PHE A 93 -17.20 -18.22 -29.59
N THR A 94 -18.19 -17.34 -29.47
CA THR A 94 -18.39 -16.21 -30.40
C THR A 94 -17.17 -15.28 -30.45
N ALA A 95 -16.40 -15.18 -29.36
CA ALA A 95 -15.20 -14.34 -29.26
C ALA A 95 -13.90 -15.11 -29.52
N LYS A 96 -13.96 -16.41 -29.84
CA LYS A 96 -12.79 -17.30 -29.95
C LYS A 96 -11.73 -16.78 -30.92
N ASP A 97 -12.12 -16.43 -32.14
CA ASP A 97 -11.15 -16.01 -33.17
C ASP A 97 -10.51 -14.65 -32.85
N ALA A 98 -11.28 -13.75 -32.22
CA ALA A 98 -10.77 -12.48 -31.73
C ALA A 98 -9.76 -12.69 -30.59
N LEU A 99 -10.03 -13.61 -29.65
CA LEU A 99 -9.09 -13.96 -28.58
C LEU A 99 -7.81 -14.59 -29.12
N LEU A 100 -7.93 -15.57 -30.03
CA LEU A 100 -6.79 -16.23 -30.67
C LEU A 100 -5.90 -15.23 -31.44
N LYS A 101 -6.51 -14.27 -32.14
CA LYS A 101 -5.78 -13.19 -32.79
C LYS A 101 -5.02 -12.33 -31.79
N ASN A 102 -5.65 -11.97 -30.67
CA ASN A 102 -4.99 -11.14 -29.65
C ASN A 102 -3.87 -11.88 -28.92
N PHE A 103 -4.01 -13.18 -28.65
CA PHE A 103 -2.95 -14.01 -28.06
C PHE A 103 -1.73 -14.14 -28.96
N ARG A 104 -1.90 -14.16 -30.29
CA ARG A 104 -0.78 -14.22 -31.23
C ARG A 104 0.01 -12.91 -31.33
N VAL A 105 -0.59 -11.80 -30.93
CA VAL A 105 -0.04 -10.44 -31.15
C VAL A 105 0.54 -9.85 -29.87
N HIS A 106 0.10 -10.30 -28.69
CA HIS A 106 0.49 -9.72 -27.42
C HIS A 106 1.00 -10.79 -26.46
N ASP A 107 2.13 -10.52 -25.81
CA ASP A 107 2.71 -11.39 -24.78
C ASP A 107 1.82 -11.52 -23.53
N THR A 108 0.85 -10.63 -23.36
CA THR A 108 -0.13 -10.69 -22.27
C THR A 108 -1.46 -10.13 -22.72
N VAL A 109 -2.53 -10.92 -22.54
CA VAL A 109 -3.91 -10.54 -22.82
C VAL A 109 -4.72 -10.71 -21.53
N ILE A 110 -5.34 -9.62 -21.05
CA ILE A 110 -6.21 -9.63 -19.87
C ILE A 110 -7.65 -9.78 -20.35
N ILE A 111 -8.29 -10.90 -20.00
CA ILE A 111 -9.69 -11.17 -20.31
C ILE A 111 -10.52 -10.84 -19.08
N ILE A 112 -11.42 -9.86 -19.22
CA ILE A 112 -12.35 -9.47 -18.16
C ILE A 112 -13.73 -10.01 -18.56
N SER A 113 -14.26 -10.93 -17.76
CA SER A 113 -15.66 -11.37 -17.84
C SER A 113 -16.38 -10.91 -16.58
N GLU A 114 -17.66 -10.54 -16.69
CA GLU A 114 -18.51 -10.42 -15.50
C GLU A 114 -18.50 -11.77 -14.76
N THR A 115 -18.19 -11.71 -13.46
CA THR A 115 -18.01 -12.89 -12.64
C THR A 115 -19.29 -13.71 -12.52
N GLY A 116 -19.33 -14.87 -13.18
CA GLY A 116 -20.15 -15.99 -12.73
C GLY A 116 -19.56 -16.55 -11.44
N THR A 117 -20.33 -16.48 -10.36
CA THR A 117 -19.96 -16.91 -9.00
C THR A 117 -19.36 -18.32 -8.99
N GLY A 118 -18.04 -18.43 -8.76
CA GLY A 118 -17.33 -19.70 -8.75
C GLY A 118 -16.42 -19.83 -7.53
N LYS A 119 -16.93 -20.48 -6.47
CA LYS A 119 -16.08 -21.17 -5.47
C LYS A 119 -16.52 -22.62 -5.20
N THR A 120 -17.58 -23.15 -5.81
CA THR A 120 -18.12 -24.45 -5.39
C THR A 120 -18.84 -25.27 -6.45
N THR A 121 -18.45 -25.14 -7.72
CA THR A 121 -19.01 -26.01 -8.77
C THR A 121 -17.90 -26.89 -9.34
N GLN A 122 -17.82 -28.13 -8.83
CA GLN A 122 -16.97 -29.22 -9.34
C GLN A 122 -17.51 -29.73 -10.68
N PHE A 123 -17.50 -28.88 -11.69
CA PHE A 123 -17.67 -29.28 -13.09
C PHE A 123 -16.28 -29.39 -13.73
N GLU A 124 -16.16 -30.24 -14.76
CA GLU A 124 -14.93 -30.37 -15.53
C GLU A 124 -14.55 -29.03 -16.17
N GLY A 125 -13.53 -28.38 -15.62
CA GLY A 125 -13.00 -27.10 -16.09
C GLY A 125 -11.77 -27.27 -16.96
N LYS A 126 -11.54 -26.34 -17.88
CA LYS A 126 -10.27 -26.23 -18.63
C LYS A 126 -9.48 -25.03 -18.15
N CYS A 127 -8.22 -25.26 -17.77
CA CYS A 127 -7.28 -24.20 -17.41
C CYS A 127 -6.32 -23.96 -18.58
N TYR A 128 -6.35 -22.77 -19.17
CA TYR A 128 -5.39 -22.37 -20.21
C TYR A 128 -4.26 -21.58 -19.55
N ARG A 129 -3.09 -22.19 -19.46
CA ARG A 129 -1.87 -21.54 -18.96
C ARG A 129 -1.17 -20.84 -20.12
N LEU A 130 -0.88 -19.56 -19.95
CA LEU A 130 -0.23 -18.72 -20.98
C LEU A 130 1.31 -18.86 -20.97
N TYR A 131 1.83 -19.96 -20.44
CA TYR A 131 3.25 -20.30 -20.37
C TYR A 131 3.46 -21.75 -20.77
N THR A 132 4.66 -22.09 -21.22
CA THR A 132 5.00 -23.46 -21.63
C THR A 132 5.06 -24.41 -20.44
N GLN A 133 4.91 -25.71 -20.70
CA GLN A 133 5.05 -26.74 -19.67
C GLN A 133 6.44 -26.71 -19.02
N ASP A 134 7.50 -26.58 -19.81
CA ASP A 134 8.87 -26.46 -19.31
C ASP A 134 9.06 -25.27 -18.36
N THR A 135 8.28 -24.20 -18.53
CA THR A 135 8.30 -23.04 -17.62
C THR A 135 7.55 -23.35 -16.34
N PHE A 136 6.42 -24.05 -16.43
CA PHE A 136 5.64 -24.48 -15.26
C PHE A 136 6.43 -25.40 -14.34
N GLU A 137 7.16 -26.36 -14.90
CA GLU A 137 7.97 -27.33 -14.16
C GLU A 137 9.15 -26.68 -13.43
N LYS A 138 9.55 -25.46 -13.83
CA LYS A 138 10.59 -24.66 -13.17
C LYS A 138 10.05 -23.77 -12.06
N PHE A 139 8.75 -23.65 -11.88
CA PHE A 139 8.18 -22.84 -10.81
C PHE A 139 8.35 -23.53 -9.46
N ASP A 140 8.66 -22.74 -8.44
CA ASP A 140 8.65 -23.23 -7.06
C ASP A 140 7.23 -23.71 -6.71
N GLU A 141 7.14 -24.86 -6.04
CA GLU A 141 5.88 -25.46 -5.63
C GLU A 141 5.09 -24.56 -4.67
N SER A 142 5.81 -23.75 -3.88
CA SER A 142 5.23 -22.79 -2.96
C SER A 142 6.03 -21.49 -2.91
N SER A 143 5.36 -20.39 -2.59
CA SER A 143 6.03 -19.10 -2.38
C SER A 143 6.79 -19.12 -1.06
N ILE A 144 8.00 -18.53 -1.06
CA ILE A 144 8.77 -18.28 0.17
C ILE A 144 7.88 -17.57 1.20
N PRO A 145 7.82 -18.02 2.46
CA PRO A 145 6.96 -17.40 3.46
C PRO A 145 7.34 -15.97 3.82
N GLU A 146 6.35 -15.20 4.29
CA GLU A 146 6.50 -13.77 4.60
C GLU A 146 7.55 -13.51 5.68
N MET A 147 7.61 -14.36 6.72
CA MET A 147 8.58 -14.26 7.82
C MET A 147 10.04 -14.21 7.35
N LYS A 148 10.35 -14.82 6.20
CA LYS A 148 11.69 -14.81 5.60
C LYS A 148 11.96 -13.61 4.69
N ARG A 149 10.91 -12.85 4.32
CA ARG A 149 10.97 -11.78 3.30
C ARG A 149 10.71 -10.38 3.86
N SER A 150 10.02 -10.25 4.99
CA SER A 150 9.60 -8.95 5.54
C SER A 150 10.44 -8.51 6.75
N ASN A 151 10.31 -7.22 7.12
CA ASN A 151 10.86 -6.71 8.38
C ASN A 151 10.01 -7.21 9.55
N ILE A 152 10.65 -7.84 10.53
CA ILE A 152 9.99 -8.47 11.67
C ILE A 152 10.06 -7.63 12.95
N ALA A 153 10.44 -6.35 12.87
CA ALA A 153 10.55 -5.48 14.06
C ALA A 153 9.23 -5.39 14.86
N ASN A 154 8.09 -5.28 14.18
CA ASN A 154 6.79 -5.28 14.86
C ASN A 154 6.49 -6.65 15.52
N VAL A 155 6.81 -7.76 14.85
CA VAL A 155 6.65 -9.12 15.39
C VAL A 155 7.49 -9.30 16.65
N ILE A 156 8.76 -8.88 16.62
CA ILE A 156 9.66 -8.95 17.77
C ILE A 156 9.13 -8.11 18.94
N LEU A 157 8.63 -6.91 18.67
CA LEU A 157 8.03 -6.04 19.69
C LEU A 157 6.82 -6.72 20.37
N GLN A 158 5.97 -7.38 19.59
CA GLN A 158 4.83 -8.14 20.12
C GLN A 158 5.25 -9.37 20.92
N LEU A 159 6.22 -10.16 20.44
CA LEU A 159 6.76 -11.31 21.17
C LEU A 159 7.33 -10.90 22.54
N LYS A 160 8.07 -9.79 22.58
CA LYS A 160 8.61 -9.21 23.83
C LYS A 160 7.50 -8.74 24.77
N THR A 161 6.39 -8.21 24.23
CA THR A 161 5.22 -7.81 25.03
C THR A 161 4.50 -9.00 25.65
N ILE A 162 4.46 -10.15 24.95
CA ILE A 162 3.92 -11.42 25.47
C ILE A 162 4.81 -12.02 26.57
N GLY A 163 6.08 -11.60 26.66
CA GLY A 163 7.03 -12.05 27.68
C GLY A 163 8.11 -13.01 27.17
N ILE A 164 8.18 -13.22 25.85
CA ILE A 164 9.23 -14.04 25.23
C ILE A 164 10.54 -13.25 25.20
N GLN A 165 11.52 -13.70 25.98
CA GLN A 165 12.81 -13.02 26.07
C GLN A 165 13.82 -13.53 25.05
N ASP A 166 13.90 -14.84 24.88
CA ASP A 166 14.79 -15.46 23.90
C ASP A 166 14.10 -15.54 22.54
N ILE A 167 14.39 -14.57 21.68
CA ILE A 167 13.88 -14.52 20.30
C ILE A 167 14.65 -15.50 19.41
N LEU A 168 15.92 -15.78 19.70
CA LEU A 168 16.76 -16.64 18.87
C LEU A 168 16.41 -18.12 19.08
N GLY A 169 16.05 -18.51 20.30
CA GLY A 169 15.56 -19.83 20.66
C GLY A 169 14.06 -20.04 20.42
N PHE A 170 13.29 -18.99 20.08
CA PHE A 170 11.86 -19.11 19.84
C PHE A 170 11.54 -20.06 18.67
N ASP A 171 10.54 -20.92 18.87
CA ASP A 171 10.13 -21.94 17.91
C ASP A 171 9.18 -21.35 16.84
N PHE A 172 9.78 -20.63 15.88
CA PHE A 172 9.05 -20.14 14.72
C PHE A 172 8.68 -21.29 13.77
N LEU A 173 7.44 -21.30 13.29
CA LEU A 173 7.00 -22.21 12.22
C LEU A 173 7.96 -22.21 11.02
N GLU A 174 8.41 -21.02 10.63
CA GLU A 174 9.58 -20.83 9.80
C GLU A 174 10.48 -19.75 10.39
N ARG A 175 11.73 -20.11 10.64
CA ARG A 175 12.70 -19.21 11.24
C ARG A 175 13.10 -18.08 10.28
N PRO A 176 13.00 -16.80 10.70
CA PRO A 176 13.52 -15.68 9.92
C PRO A 176 15.06 -15.73 9.84
N PRO A 177 15.68 -15.15 8.79
CA PRO A 177 17.13 -15.03 8.72
C PRO A 177 17.70 -14.28 9.92
N LEU A 178 18.81 -14.77 10.48
CA LEU A 178 19.48 -14.15 11.65
C LEU A 178 19.85 -12.68 11.41
N VAL A 179 20.23 -12.33 10.17
CA VAL A 179 20.54 -10.96 9.77
C VAL A 179 19.32 -10.04 9.93
N THR A 180 18.12 -10.54 9.59
CA THR A 180 16.87 -9.77 9.73
C THR A 180 16.51 -9.62 11.21
N VAL A 181 16.62 -10.69 12.01
CA VAL A 181 16.39 -10.64 13.47
C VAL A 181 17.30 -9.60 14.13
N LYS A 182 18.60 -9.64 13.82
CA LYS A 182 19.60 -8.71 14.36
C LYS A 182 19.26 -7.26 14.00
N LYS A 183 18.98 -6.98 12.72
CA LYS A 183 18.60 -5.62 12.27
C LYS A 183 17.33 -5.11 12.93
N SER A 184 16.32 -5.97 13.10
CA SER A 184 15.08 -5.61 13.78
C SER A 184 15.29 -5.32 15.27
N LEU A 185 16.14 -6.09 15.95
CA LEU A 185 16.55 -5.83 17.35
C LEU A 185 17.34 -4.51 17.48
N GLU A 186 18.31 -4.28 16.60
CA GLU A 186 19.09 -3.03 16.56
C GLU A 186 18.17 -1.82 16.36
N LEU A 187 17.20 -1.91 15.43
CA LEU A 187 16.21 -0.86 15.21
C LEU A 187 15.38 -0.59 16.48
N LEU A 188 14.83 -1.61 17.11
CA LEU A 188 14.03 -1.47 18.33
C LEU A 188 14.86 -0.89 19.50
N TYR A 189 16.13 -1.27 19.60
CA TYR A 189 17.06 -0.72 20.58
C TYR A 189 17.36 0.77 20.31
N CYS A 190 17.57 1.16 19.05
CA CYS A 190 17.79 2.56 18.68
C CYS A 190 16.52 3.42 18.79
N LEU A 191 15.32 2.82 18.70
CA LEU A 191 14.04 3.47 18.98
C LEU A 191 13.74 3.61 20.48
N ASP A 192 14.63 3.16 21.37
CA ASP A 192 14.44 3.05 22.82
C ASP A 192 13.24 2.17 23.22
N ALA A 193 12.79 1.27 22.33
CA ALA A 193 11.76 0.29 22.65
C ALA A 193 12.34 -0.83 23.55
N LEU A 194 13.62 -1.13 23.39
CA LEU A 194 14.35 -2.11 24.20
C LEU A 194 15.40 -1.41 25.08
N LYS A 195 15.61 -1.95 26.28
CA LYS A 195 16.70 -1.59 27.19
C LYS A 195 17.99 -2.34 26.82
N ASP A 196 19.09 -2.02 27.48
CA ASP A 196 20.41 -2.64 27.26
C ASP A 196 20.43 -4.15 27.58
N ASP A 197 19.55 -4.60 28.47
CA ASP A 197 19.35 -6.02 28.81
C ASP A 197 18.44 -6.76 27.80
N GLY A 198 17.97 -6.09 26.75
CA GLY A 198 17.05 -6.64 25.76
C GLY A 198 15.60 -6.77 26.25
N THR A 199 15.26 -6.23 27.43
CA THR A 199 13.89 -6.19 27.95
C THR A 199 13.12 -4.99 27.38
N LEU A 200 11.78 -5.08 27.43
CA LEU A 200 10.91 -4.02 26.93
C LEU A 200 10.92 -2.80 27.84
N SER A 201 11.16 -1.61 27.27
CA SER A 201 11.08 -0.33 28.00
C SER A 201 9.63 0.13 28.20
N GLU A 202 9.39 1.11 29.07
CA GLU A 202 8.05 1.73 29.19
C GLU A 202 7.59 2.38 27.88
N LEU A 203 8.54 2.90 27.10
CA LEU A 203 8.25 3.40 25.76
C LEU A 203 7.90 2.26 24.81
N GLY A 204 8.65 1.16 24.83
CA GLY A 204 8.36 -0.03 24.04
C GLY A 204 6.98 -0.61 24.34
N LYS A 205 6.57 -0.65 25.62
CA LYS A 205 5.21 -1.03 26.03
C LYS A 205 4.15 -0.12 25.42
N LYS A 206 4.36 1.20 25.44
CA LYS A 206 3.45 2.16 24.78
C LYS A 206 3.40 1.96 23.28
N MET A 207 4.55 1.73 22.64
CA MET A 207 4.65 1.51 21.20
C MET A 207 3.89 0.25 20.76
N ALA A 208 3.96 -0.83 21.54
CA ALA A 208 3.30 -2.10 21.25
C ALA A 208 1.76 -2.04 21.31
N LEU A 209 1.19 -1.02 21.97
CA LEU A 209 -0.26 -0.82 22.05
C LEU A 209 -0.84 -0.21 20.77
N PHE A 210 -0.01 0.43 19.95
CA PHE A 210 -0.45 0.97 18.66
C PHE A 210 -0.40 -0.10 17.57
N PRO A 211 -1.42 -0.19 16.70
CA PRO A 211 -1.42 -1.08 15.54
C PRO A 211 -0.59 -0.47 14.38
N LEU A 212 0.63 -0.02 14.67
CA LEU A 212 1.50 0.70 13.74
C LEU A 212 2.91 0.10 13.77
N ASP A 213 3.69 0.35 12.72
CA ASP A 213 5.11 0.04 12.76
C ASP A 213 5.82 0.82 13.89
N PRO A 214 6.85 0.23 14.53
CA PRO A 214 7.58 0.85 15.63
C PRO A 214 8.06 2.28 15.34
N MET A 215 8.46 2.57 14.10
CA MET A 215 8.90 3.90 13.69
C MET A 215 7.77 4.94 13.74
N TYR A 216 6.57 4.58 13.26
CA TYR A 216 5.38 5.44 13.37
C TYR A 216 4.93 5.59 14.81
N SER A 217 4.92 4.50 15.60
CA SER A 217 4.58 4.54 17.02
C SER A 217 5.51 5.47 17.80
N LYS A 218 6.82 5.42 17.54
CA LYS A 218 7.80 6.33 18.17
C LYS A 218 7.58 7.79 17.77
N ALA A 219 7.36 8.07 16.48
CA ALA A 219 7.07 9.42 16.00
C ALA A 219 5.79 10.00 16.63
N LEU A 220 4.75 9.16 16.77
CA LEU A 220 3.49 9.53 17.42
C LEU A 220 3.63 9.80 18.92
N ILE A 221 4.45 9.02 19.62
CA ILE A 221 4.70 9.28 21.05
C ILE A 221 5.54 10.54 21.23
N LYS A 222 6.56 10.75 20.37
CA LYS A 222 7.40 11.96 20.41
C LYS A 222 6.62 13.22 20.08
N SER A 223 5.62 13.16 19.22
CA SER A 223 4.80 14.34 18.89
C SER A 223 3.96 14.84 20.06
N ALA A 224 3.65 13.99 21.04
CA ALA A 224 3.04 14.42 22.30
C ALA A 224 4.02 15.19 23.20
N GLU A 225 5.33 14.93 23.10
CA GLU A 225 6.37 15.68 23.83
C GLU A 225 6.63 17.05 23.19
N PHE A 226 6.46 17.16 21.87
CA PHE A 226 6.62 18.40 21.12
C PHE A 226 5.32 19.21 20.94
N ASP A 227 4.22 18.82 21.58
CA ASP A 227 2.90 19.46 21.45
C ASP A 227 2.40 19.61 19.99
N CYS A 228 2.60 18.58 19.16
CA CYS A 228 2.16 18.53 17.76
C CYS A 228 1.46 17.20 17.40
N LEU A 229 0.76 16.62 18.38
CA LEU A 229 0.15 15.29 18.26
C LEU A 229 -0.98 15.27 17.22
N GLU A 230 -1.76 16.35 17.09
CA GLU A 230 -2.87 16.43 16.13
C GLU A 230 -2.39 16.31 14.68
N GLU A 231 -1.37 17.08 14.30
CA GLU A 231 -0.79 17.06 12.96
C GLU A 231 -0.18 15.70 12.63
N VAL A 232 0.58 15.14 13.57
CA VAL A 232 1.25 13.85 13.37
C VAL A 232 0.25 12.71 13.25
N LEU A 233 -0.85 12.73 14.01
CA LEU A 233 -1.96 11.77 13.86
C LEU A 233 -2.55 11.79 12.45
N ILE A 234 -2.82 12.99 11.93
CA ILE A 234 -3.35 13.17 10.57
C ILE A 234 -2.37 12.61 9.55
N ILE A 235 -1.10 12.99 9.65
CA ILE A 235 -0.06 12.60 8.69
C ILE A 235 0.15 11.08 8.72
N ILE A 236 0.27 10.45 9.89
CA ILE A 236 0.42 8.99 10.00
C ILE A 236 -0.81 8.28 9.42
N SER A 237 -2.01 8.80 9.65
CA SER A 237 -3.24 8.24 9.08
C SER A 237 -3.25 8.29 7.55
N MET A 238 -2.77 9.40 6.97
CA MET A 238 -2.64 9.56 5.52
C MET A 238 -1.58 8.61 4.93
N LEU A 239 -0.46 8.42 5.64
CA LEU A 239 0.63 7.55 5.22
C LEU A 239 0.33 6.05 5.39
N SER A 240 -0.59 5.69 6.29
CA SER A 240 -0.99 4.29 6.55
C SER A 240 -1.90 3.72 5.46
N VAL A 241 -2.44 4.57 4.58
CA VAL A 241 -3.31 4.17 3.48
C VAL A 241 -2.55 4.33 2.17
N GLU A 242 -2.81 3.44 1.21
CA GLU A 242 -2.30 3.57 -0.16
C GLU A 242 -2.62 4.96 -0.74
N SER A 243 -1.79 5.41 -1.70
CA SER A 243 -1.88 6.73 -2.34
C SER A 243 -3.33 7.18 -2.58
N ILE A 244 -3.73 8.26 -1.90
CA ILE A 244 -5.07 8.83 -2.01
C ILE A 244 -5.35 9.48 -3.36
N PHE A 245 -4.29 9.91 -4.07
CA PHE A 245 -4.40 10.55 -5.37
C PHE A 245 -4.46 9.49 -6.46
N PHE A 246 -5.37 9.66 -7.42
CA PHE A 246 -5.38 8.90 -8.65
C PHE A 246 -5.03 9.81 -9.84
N THR A 247 -4.32 9.27 -10.83
CA THR A 247 -3.88 10.06 -12.00
C THR A 247 -4.33 9.38 -13.29
N PRO A 248 -5.46 9.81 -13.88
CA PRO A 248 -5.89 9.35 -15.18
C PRO A 248 -4.84 9.71 -16.26
N LYS A 249 -4.58 8.80 -17.19
CA LYS A 249 -3.53 9.00 -18.22
C LYS A 249 -3.77 10.24 -19.08
N ASP A 250 -5.03 10.55 -19.36
CA ASP A 250 -5.43 11.65 -20.26
C ASP A 250 -5.42 13.01 -19.55
N LYS A 251 -5.42 13.03 -18.21
CA LYS A 251 -5.60 14.24 -17.39
C LYS A 251 -4.41 14.56 -16.48
N LYS A 252 -3.21 14.10 -16.84
CA LYS A 252 -2.01 14.29 -15.99
C LYS A 252 -1.74 15.75 -15.62
N LYS A 253 -1.86 16.68 -16.57
CA LYS A 253 -1.63 18.11 -16.33
C LYS A 253 -2.65 18.71 -15.36
N GLU A 254 -3.93 18.40 -15.53
CA GLU A 254 -4.99 18.85 -14.61
C GLU A 254 -4.73 18.35 -13.18
N VAL A 255 -4.30 17.09 -13.02
CA VAL A 255 -3.96 16.52 -11.71
C VAL A 255 -2.79 17.25 -11.07
N GLU A 256 -1.74 17.57 -11.84
CA GLU A 256 -0.59 18.34 -11.35
C GLU A 256 -1.00 19.75 -10.90
N ASP A 257 -1.90 20.41 -11.62
CA ASP A 257 -2.37 21.75 -11.27
C ASP A 257 -3.23 21.75 -9.99
N VAL A 258 -4.11 20.75 -9.81
CA VAL A 258 -4.86 20.61 -8.56
C VAL A 258 -3.93 20.25 -7.39
N LYS A 259 -2.94 19.39 -7.62
CA LYS A 259 -1.95 19.03 -6.58
C LYS A 259 -1.16 20.24 -6.06
N LYS A 260 -0.91 21.25 -6.89
CA LYS A 260 -0.25 22.50 -6.47
C LYS A 260 -1.04 23.29 -5.43
N ILE A 261 -2.36 23.11 -5.35
CA ILE A 261 -3.21 23.80 -4.36
C ILE A 261 -2.84 23.37 -2.93
N PHE A 262 -2.48 22.11 -2.74
CA PHE A 262 -2.15 21.54 -1.44
C PHE A 262 -0.66 21.59 -1.10
N PHE A 263 0.16 21.88 -2.11
CA PHE A 263 1.61 21.83 -2.05
C PHE A 263 2.16 22.66 -0.89
N SER A 264 3.05 22.05 -0.11
CA SER A 264 3.85 22.73 0.88
C SER A 264 5.34 22.52 0.60
N PRO A 265 6.18 23.57 0.61
CA PRO A 265 7.63 23.44 0.47
C PRO A 265 8.26 22.67 1.64
N GLU A 266 7.56 22.56 2.76
CA GLU A 266 7.97 21.84 3.97
C GLU A 266 7.88 20.31 3.83
N GLY A 267 7.36 19.80 2.70
CA GLY A 267 7.41 18.39 2.32
C GLY A 267 6.07 17.71 2.09
N ASP A 268 6.15 16.42 1.73
CA ASP A 268 5.00 15.59 1.38
C ASP A 268 4.06 15.41 2.58
N HIS A 269 4.62 15.24 3.79
CA HIS A 269 3.86 15.09 5.03
C HIS A 269 2.98 16.30 5.31
N ILE A 270 3.52 17.51 5.18
CA ILE A 270 2.77 18.75 5.40
C ILE A 270 1.75 18.95 4.28
N THR A 271 2.08 18.52 3.06
CA THR A 271 1.11 18.50 1.96
C THR A 271 -0.07 17.57 2.27
N PHE A 272 0.16 16.38 2.83
CA PHE A 272 -0.91 15.49 3.28
C PHE A 272 -1.75 16.09 4.41
N LEU A 273 -1.12 16.79 5.35
CA LEU A 273 -1.82 17.53 6.40
C LEU A 273 -2.78 18.58 5.80
N ASN A 274 -2.32 19.35 4.80
CA ASN A 274 -3.13 20.34 4.10
C ASN A 274 -4.34 19.70 3.41
N VAL A 275 -4.13 18.59 2.69
CA VAL A 275 -5.20 17.86 2.01
C VAL A 275 -6.28 17.42 3.00
N PHE A 276 -5.88 16.85 4.14
CA PHE A 276 -6.82 16.38 5.15
C PHE A 276 -7.59 17.53 5.81
N ARG A 277 -6.91 18.64 6.12
CA ARG A 277 -7.56 19.84 6.67
C ARG A 277 -8.60 20.42 5.70
N GLU A 278 -8.28 20.51 4.41
CA GLU A 278 -9.25 20.96 3.39
C GLU A 278 -10.41 19.97 3.24
N TYR A 279 -10.14 18.66 3.27
CA TYR A 279 -11.18 17.64 3.25
C TYR A 279 -12.14 17.73 4.46
N GLN A 280 -11.61 18.05 5.64
CA GLN A 280 -12.41 18.28 6.84
C GLN A 280 -13.27 19.55 6.72
N LYS A 281 -12.75 20.65 6.16
CA LYS A 281 -13.51 21.90 5.95
C LYS A 281 -14.73 21.69 5.06
N VAL A 282 -14.64 20.82 4.06
CA VAL A 282 -15.75 20.49 3.16
C VAL A 282 -16.65 19.37 3.69
N ASN A 283 -16.48 18.96 4.96
CA ASN A 283 -17.25 17.91 5.62
C ASN A 283 -17.31 16.59 4.82
N GLY A 284 -16.20 16.22 4.18
CA GLY A 284 -16.09 14.96 3.47
C GLY A 284 -16.88 14.86 2.16
N ASN A 285 -17.12 15.98 1.47
CA ASN A 285 -17.88 16.01 0.23
C ASN A 285 -17.26 15.14 -0.89
N ASN A 286 -18.04 14.18 -1.39
CA ASN A 286 -17.60 13.27 -2.46
C ASN A 286 -17.32 13.98 -3.79
N GLN A 287 -18.06 15.04 -4.11
CA GLN A 287 -17.83 15.83 -5.31
C GLN A 287 -16.49 16.56 -5.23
N TRP A 288 -16.15 17.12 -4.05
CA TRP A 288 -14.86 17.75 -3.82
C TRP A 288 -13.71 16.77 -4.02
N CYS A 289 -13.83 15.53 -3.53
CA CYS A 289 -12.84 14.48 -3.79
C CYS A 289 -12.66 14.20 -5.29
N PHE A 290 -13.77 14.12 -6.03
CA PHE A 290 -13.73 13.89 -7.47
C PHE A 290 -13.04 15.04 -8.21
N ASP A 291 -13.40 16.28 -7.89
CA ASP A 291 -12.85 17.49 -8.51
C ASP A 291 -11.35 17.65 -8.21
N HIS A 292 -10.87 17.12 -7.07
CA HIS A 292 -9.46 17.18 -6.67
C HIS A 292 -8.68 15.89 -6.95
N PHE A 293 -9.24 14.94 -7.71
CA PHE A 293 -8.60 13.66 -8.05
C PHE A 293 -8.19 12.82 -6.82
N ILE A 294 -8.98 12.89 -5.76
CA ILE A 294 -8.83 12.13 -4.52
C ILE A 294 -9.81 10.95 -4.52
N ASN A 295 -9.32 9.78 -4.15
CA ASN A 295 -10.16 8.58 -4.00
C ASN A 295 -10.96 8.65 -2.69
N THR A 296 -12.29 8.82 -2.80
CA THR A 296 -13.21 8.85 -1.67
C THR A 296 -13.10 7.63 -0.76
N LYS A 297 -12.92 6.42 -1.32
CA LYS A 297 -12.81 5.19 -0.52
C LYS A 297 -11.51 5.17 0.29
N SER A 298 -10.40 5.61 -0.31
CA SER A 298 -9.12 5.72 0.39
C SER A 298 -9.20 6.78 1.50
N MET A 299 -9.80 7.93 1.21
CA MET A 299 -9.98 8.98 2.22
C MET A 299 -10.88 8.54 3.39
N ALA A 300 -11.95 7.78 3.12
CA ALA A 300 -12.78 7.20 4.18
C ALA A 300 -11.98 6.22 5.08
N LYS A 301 -11.04 5.46 4.51
CA LYS A 301 -10.10 4.63 5.29
C LYS A 301 -9.17 5.49 6.15
N VAL A 302 -8.64 6.59 5.60
CA VAL A 302 -7.79 7.53 6.37
C VAL A 302 -8.53 8.05 7.60
N VAL A 303 -9.79 8.50 7.43
CA VAL A 303 -10.61 8.98 8.55
C VAL A 303 -10.81 7.89 9.61
N ASN A 304 -11.08 6.65 9.19
CA ASN A 304 -11.23 5.53 10.10
C ASN A 304 -9.93 5.25 10.89
N VAL A 305 -8.78 5.22 10.20
CA VAL A 305 -7.46 5.05 10.85
C VAL A 305 -7.21 6.19 11.85
N PHE A 306 -7.48 7.43 11.47
CA PHE A 306 -7.35 8.59 12.35
C PHE A 306 -8.20 8.46 13.61
N GLU A 307 -9.49 8.14 13.47
CA GLU A 307 -10.39 7.94 14.61
C GLU A 307 -9.94 6.80 15.53
N GLN A 308 -9.39 5.72 14.97
CA GLN A 308 -8.82 4.62 15.76
C GLN A 308 -7.59 5.07 16.54
N LEU A 309 -6.63 5.75 15.89
CA LEU A 309 -5.41 6.23 16.53
C LEU A 309 -5.70 7.26 17.62
N VAL A 310 -6.70 8.12 17.43
CA VAL A 310 -7.19 9.04 18.48
C VAL A 310 -7.68 8.25 19.71
N LYS A 311 -8.44 7.17 19.53
CA LYS A 311 -8.90 6.33 20.64
C LYS A 311 -7.73 5.72 21.42
N TYR A 312 -6.68 5.26 20.73
CA TYR A 312 -5.46 4.77 21.38
C TYR A 312 -4.70 5.87 22.14
N CYS A 313 -4.60 7.08 21.57
CA CYS A 313 -3.95 8.20 22.26
C CYS A 313 -4.71 8.60 23.54
N ILE A 314 -6.04 8.60 23.50
CA ILE A 314 -6.89 8.89 24.66
C ILE A 314 -6.73 7.80 25.73
N SER A 315 -6.71 6.52 25.36
CA SER A 315 -6.52 5.42 26.32
C SER A 315 -5.15 5.48 27.01
N LEU A 316 -4.13 5.95 26.29
CA LEU A 316 -2.78 6.20 26.79
C LEU A 316 -2.61 7.52 27.55
N LYS A 317 -3.70 8.30 27.72
CA LYS A 317 -3.71 9.62 28.38
C LYS A 317 -2.75 10.63 27.74
N MET A 318 -2.56 10.55 26.42
CA MET A 318 -1.75 11.51 25.67
C MET A 318 -2.56 12.77 25.40
N LYS A 319 -1.94 13.93 25.61
CA LYS A 319 -2.56 15.23 25.35
C LYS A 319 -2.54 15.50 23.84
N ILE A 320 -3.70 15.61 23.23
CA ILE A 320 -3.84 15.96 21.81
C ILE A 320 -3.80 17.48 21.70
N VAL A 321 -2.70 18.01 21.15
CA VAL A 321 -2.44 19.44 20.97
C VAL A 321 -1.99 19.66 19.53
N SER A 322 -2.45 20.76 18.93
CA SER A 322 -1.97 21.27 17.65
C SER A 322 -0.77 22.20 17.85
N CYS A 323 0.22 22.10 16.96
CA CYS A 323 1.35 23.03 16.93
C CYS A 323 1.08 24.33 16.16
N ASP A 324 -0.17 24.57 15.74
CA ASP A 324 -0.60 25.71 14.95
C ASP A 324 0.25 25.93 13.68
N GLN A 325 1.23 26.84 13.76
CA GLN A 325 2.11 27.23 12.65
C GLN A 325 3.55 26.70 12.78
N ASP A 326 3.94 26.18 13.94
CA ASP A 326 5.30 25.67 14.18
C ASP A 326 5.44 24.25 13.63
N LEU A 327 5.63 24.16 12.31
CA LEU A 327 5.76 22.91 11.58
C LEU A 327 7.06 22.16 11.89
N ASP A 328 8.07 22.83 12.45
CA ASP A 328 9.34 22.19 12.78
C ASP A 328 9.16 21.15 13.90
N ARG A 329 8.23 21.37 14.82
CA ARG A 329 7.84 20.37 15.84
C ARG A 329 7.38 19.05 15.21
N VAL A 330 6.62 19.13 14.10
CA VAL A 330 6.18 17.96 13.34
C VAL A 330 7.39 17.24 12.73
N LYS A 331 8.31 17.98 12.11
CA LYS A 331 9.52 17.41 11.51
C LYS A 331 10.40 16.74 12.57
N LYS A 332 10.64 17.40 13.70
CA LYS A 332 11.38 16.87 14.86
C LYS A 332 10.75 15.58 15.41
N SER A 333 9.42 15.52 15.45
CA SER A 333 8.70 14.31 15.85
C SER A 333 8.94 13.13 14.89
N PHE A 334 8.89 13.38 13.57
CA PHE A 334 9.21 12.37 12.57
C PHE A 334 10.67 11.92 12.63
N ILE A 335 11.61 12.83 12.89
CA ILE A 335 13.02 12.46 13.13
C ILE A 335 13.12 11.44 14.28
N GLY A 336 12.38 11.63 15.38
CA GLY A 336 12.40 10.71 16.51
C GLY A 336 12.07 9.25 16.16
N GLY A 337 11.25 9.00 15.12
CA GLY A 337 10.92 7.64 14.65
C GLY A 337 11.65 7.20 13.38
N PHE A 338 11.99 8.14 12.50
CA PHE A 338 12.54 7.90 11.17
C PHE A 338 14.00 8.35 11.03
N PHE A 339 14.73 8.50 12.14
CA PHE A 339 16.13 8.95 12.16
C PHE A 339 17.09 8.11 11.32
N MET A 340 16.78 6.84 11.05
CA MET A 340 17.56 5.98 10.14
C MET A 340 17.24 6.22 8.65
N ASN A 341 16.10 6.80 8.34
CA ASN A 341 15.63 7.03 6.97
C ASN A 341 15.96 8.47 6.53
N VAL A 342 17.24 8.80 6.59
CA VAL A 342 17.76 10.12 6.22
C VAL A 342 18.71 9.98 5.05
N ALA A 343 18.63 10.91 4.10
CA ALA A 343 19.56 11.01 2.99
C ALA A 343 20.06 12.44 2.79
N VAL A 344 21.28 12.54 2.26
CA VAL A 344 22.00 13.81 2.08
C VAL A 344 22.36 13.98 0.62
N LEU A 345 22.13 15.19 0.12
CA LEU A 345 22.55 15.59 -1.21
C LEU A 345 24.08 15.68 -1.26
N GLN A 346 24.67 14.92 -2.17
CA GLN A 346 26.11 14.94 -2.43
C GLN A 346 26.46 16.01 -3.49
N PRO A 347 27.73 16.42 -3.60
CA PRO A 347 28.17 17.41 -4.61
C PRO A 347 27.89 16.99 -6.07
N ASP A 348 27.77 15.69 -6.33
CA ASP A 348 27.39 15.10 -7.62
C ASP A 348 25.88 15.20 -7.93
N LYS A 349 25.11 15.91 -7.09
CA LYS A 349 23.65 16.09 -7.15
C LYS A 349 22.85 14.79 -6.99
N LYS A 350 23.43 13.77 -6.36
CA LYS A 350 22.73 12.53 -6.00
C LYS A 350 22.52 12.46 -4.50
N TYR A 351 21.42 11.86 -4.08
CA TYR A 351 21.20 11.61 -2.65
C TYR A 351 21.86 10.30 -2.24
N LYS A 352 22.52 10.30 -1.08
CA LYS A 352 23.01 9.08 -0.43
C LYS A 352 22.39 8.91 0.95
N THR A 353 21.99 7.69 1.30
CA THR A 353 21.47 7.38 2.64
C THR A 353 22.56 7.51 3.70
N MET A 354 22.22 8.03 4.88
CA MET A 354 23.15 8.20 6.00
C MET A 354 23.58 6.89 6.66
N VAL A 355 22.81 5.82 6.46
CA VAL A 355 23.06 4.51 7.07
C VAL A 355 24.00 3.66 6.21
N ASP A 356 23.68 3.51 4.92
CA ASP A 356 24.33 2.55 4.02
C ASP A 356 25.09 3.21 2.87
N ASN A 357 25.12 4.55 2.77
CA ASN A 357 25.68 5.29 1.64
C ASN A 357 25.11 4.87 0.27
N LYS A 358 23.87 4.36 0.24
CA LYS A 358 23.20 3.94 -0.99
C LYS A 358 22.70 5.14 -1.76
N GLU A 359 22.97 5.16 -3.06
CA GLU A 359 22.45 6.18 -3.97
C GLU A 359 20.92 6.02 -4.12
N ILE A 360 20.19 7.11 -3.90
CA ILE A 360 18.73 7.17 -4.02
C ILE A 360 18.30 8.43 -4.78
N GLN A 361 17.07 8.44 -5.27
CA GLN A 361 16.44 9.59 -5.92
C GLN A 361 15.07 9.87 -5.30
N ILE A 362 14.62 11.12 -5.31
CA ILE A 362 13.24 11.45 -4.91
C ILE A 362 12.29 10.81 -5.93
N HIS A 363 11.28 10.09 -5.44
CA HIS A 363 10.34 9.41 -6.30
C HIS A 363 9.49 10.42 -7.11
N PRO A 364 9.18 10.16 -8.40
CA PRO A 364 8.41 11.10 -9.24
C PRO A 364 7.01 11.46 -8.75
N THR A 365 6.45 10.69 -7.80
CA THR A 365 5.14 10.99 -7.21
C THR A 365 5.21 11.89 -5.99
N SER A 366 6.40 12.16 -5.46
CA SER A 366 6.62 13.11 -4.36
C SER A 366 6.33 14.53 -4.85
N PHE A 367 5.77 15.36 -3.98
CA PHE A 367 5.56 16.78 -4.26
C PHE A 367 6.87 17.57 -4.31
N LEU A 368 7.92 17.05 -3.69
CA LEU A 368 9.27 17.61 -3.76
C LEU A 368 10.05 17.16 -5.00
N PHE A 369 9.43 16.44 -5.94
CA PHE A 369 10.10 16.05 -7.17
C PHE A 369 10.53 17.28 -7.98
N GLY A 370 11.83 17.41 -8.23
CA GLY A 370 12.44 18.57 -8.88
C GLY A 370 12.99 19.63 -7.92
N GLN A 371 12.66 19.54 -6.62
CA GLN A 371 13.34 20.32 -5.58
C GLN A 371 14.59 19.59 -5.09
N ILE A 372 15.57 20.35 -4.59
CA ILE A 372 16.88 19.82 -4.20
C ILE A 372 17.27 20.27 -2.78
N PRO A 373 16.47 19.91 -1.75
CA PRO A 373 16.85 20.16 -0.35
C PRO A 373 18.16 19.43 0.01
N GLN A 374 18.95 20.02 0.91
CA GLN A 374 20.26 19.45 1.27
C GLN A 374 20.14 18.13 2.06
N HIS A 375 19.19 18.06 2.99
CA HIS A 375 18.94 16.89 3.84
C HIS A 375 17.46 16.54 3.77
N ILE A 376 17.18 15.25 3.60
CA ILE A 376 15.81 14.75 3.50
C ILE A 376 15.58 13.56 4.41
N LEU A 377 14.38 13.51 4.99
CA LEU A 377 13.80 12.35 5.63
C LEU A 377 12.81 11.69 4.66
N TYR A 378 12.80 10.36 4.61
CA TYR A 378 11.87 9.59 3.78
C TYR A 378 11.17 8.49 4.58
N ASN A 379 9.95 8.13 4.20
CA ASN A 379 9.22 7.06 4.89
C ASN A 379 9.56 5.69 4.32
N GLU A 380 9.60 5.60 3.00
CA GLU A 380 9.76 4.32 2.30
C GLU A 380 10.83 4.44 1.23
N LEU A 381 11.53 3.32 1.03
CA LEU A 381 12.50 3.14 -0.05
C LEU A 381 11.96 2.08 -1.02
N THR A 382 11.64 2.48 -2.24
CA THR A 382 11.20 1.54 -3.29
C THR A 382 12.35 1.27 -4.25
N ILE A 383 12.72 0.00 -4.40
CA ILE A 383 13.76 -0.44 -5.33
C ILE A 383 13.08 -0.97 -6.60
N THR A 384 13.37 -0.34 -7.74
CA THR A 384 12.94 -0.79 -9.07
C THR A 384 14.17 -0.95 -9.96
N THR A 385 14.28 -0.19 -11.05
CA THR A 385 15.54 -0.01 -11.79
C THR A 385 16.53 0.87 -11.02
N LYS A 386 15.99 1.80 -10.22
CA LYS A 386 16.74 2.66 -9.29
C LYS A 386 16.04 2.64 -7.93
N ALA A 387 16.76 3.05 -6.89
CA ALA A 387 16.21 3.22 -5.56
C ALA A 387 15.57 4.61 -5.42
N PHE A 388 14.31 4.64 -5.01
CA PHE A 388 13.53 5.86 -4.88
C PHE A 388 13.01 6.07 -3.45
N ALA A 389 13.26 7.26 -2.90
CA ALA A 389 12.68 7.74 -1.65
C ALA A 389 11.25 8.22 -1.89
N ARG A 390 10.29 7.71 -1.11
CA ARG A 390 8.89 8.13 -1.13
C ARG A 390 8.50 8.84 0.15
N ASN A 391 7.54 9.77 0.02
CA ASN A 391 7.02 10.61 1.09
C ASN A 391 8.17 11.33 1.80
N VAL A 392 8.66 12.40 1.16
CA VAL A 392 9.90 13.07 1.51
C VAL A 392 9.62 14.38 2.25
N MET A 393 10.41 14.67 3.28
CA MET A 393 10.37 15.89 4.07
C MET A 393 11.78 16.48 4.20
N PRO A 394 12.00 17.78 3.94
CA PRO A 394 13.27 18.44 4.20
C PRO A 394 13.47 18.58 5.71
N ILE A 395 14.70 18.35 6.18
CA ILE A 395 15.04 18.46 7.61
C ILE A 395 16.34 19.24 7.81
N GLU A 396 16.54 19.78 9.01
CA GLU A 396 17.85 20.32 9.41
C GLU A 396 18.71 19.22 10.02
N ALA A 397 19.96 19.13 9.58
CA ALA A 397 20.90 18.11 10.05
C ALA A 397 21.27 18.25 11.53
N SER A 398 21.20 19.47 12.07
CA SER A 398 21.47 19.81 13.47
C SER A 398 20.51 19.10 14.44
N TRP A 399 19.27 18.82 14.02
CA TRP A 399 18.25 18.20 14.87
C TRP A 399 18.50 16.69 15.10
N LEU A 400 19.25 16.03 14.21
CA LEU A 400 19.51 14.58 14.30
C LEU A 400 20.26 14.19 15.59
N PRO A 401 21.41 14.79 15.94
CA PRO A 401 22.11 14.50 17.19
C PRO A 401 21.34 15.00 18.43
N GLU A 402 20.55 16.07 18.31
CA GLU A 402 19.73 16.62 19.41
C GLU A 402 18.63 15.63 19.82
N ILE A 403 17.92 15.06 18.84
CA ILE A 403 16.73 14.23 19.07
C ILE A 403 17.10 12.76 19.25
N CYS A 404 18.13 12.29 18.53
CA CYS A 404 18.54 10.89 18.52
C CYS A 404 20.04 10.74 18.86
N PRO A 405 20.48 11.17 20.06
CA PRO A 405 21.90 11.14 20.45
C PRO A 405 22.45 9.71 20.53
N LYS A 406 21.62 8.71 20.85
CA LYS A 406 22.03 7.31 20.91
C LYS A 406 22.55 6.77 19.56
N TYR A 407 22.02 7.27 18.45
CA TYR A 407 22.41 6.85 17.11
C TYR A 407 23.45 7.79 16.47
N TYR A 408 23.29 9.11 16.65
CA TYR A 408 24.13 10.12 16.00
C TYR A 408 25.25 10.67 16.88
N GLY A 409 25.14 10.60 18.21
CA GLY A 409 26.11 11.15 19.16
C GLY A 409 27.46 10.44 19.11
N THR A 410 27.50 9.15 18.81
CA THR A 410 28.76 8.39 18.68
C THR A 410 29.45 8.60 17.32
N LYS A 411 28.72 9.05 16.29
CA LYS A 411 29.25 9.24 14.92
C LYS A 411 30.03 10.55 14.74
N GLN A 412 29.88 11.55 15.61
CA GLN A 412 30.61 12.82 15.50
C GLN A 412 32.12 12.71 15.79
N VAL A 413 32.61 11.56 16.29
CA VAL A 413 34.06 11.35 16.53
C VAL A 413 34.80 10.88 15.25
N ILE A 414 34.10 10.56 14.15
CA ILE A 414 34.74 10.09 12.92
C ILE A 414 34.48 11.07 11.77
N SER A 415 35.18 12.21 11.83
CA SER A 415 35.55 12.95 10.63
C SER A 415 36.78 13.81 10.92
N ASN A 416 37.97 13.21 10.73
CA ASN A 416 39.18 13.84 10.17
C ASN A 416 40.43 12.94 10.20
N ASP A 417 40.31 11.62 10.00
CA ASP A 417 41.49 10.77 9.73
C ASP A 417 41.20 9.73 8.63
N PRO A 418 41.97 9.67 7.52
CA PRO A 418 41.73 8.74 6.41
C PRO A 418 42.10 7.28 6.70
N ASN A 419 42.50 6.91 7.92
CA ASN A 419 43.21 5.65 8.19
C ASN A 419 42.69 4.85 9.40
N SER A 420 41.38 4.82 9.68
CA SER A 420 40.83 3.96 10.73
C SER A 420 39.85 2.92 10.20
N THR A 421 40.23 1.66 10.40
CA THR A 421 39.57 0.41 10.05
C THR A 421 38.19 0.23 10.70
N SER A 422 37.35 -0.57 10.04
CA SER A 422 35.94 -0.89 10.31
C SER A 422 35.57 -1.27 11.75
N ILE A 423 34.36 -0.85 12.14
CA ILE A 423 33.67 -1.13 13.41
C ILE A 423 33.25 -2.61 13.49
N GLU A 424 33.93 -3.38 14.33
CA GLU A 424 33.47 -4.65 14.91
C GLU A 424 33.29 -4.47 16.42
N GLU A 425 32.23 -3.82 16.92
CA GLU A 425 31.99 -3.80 18.38
C GLU A 425 30.56 -3.40 18.79
N THR A 426 29.55 -4.08 18.24
CA THR A 426 28.17 -4.04 18.79
C THR A 426 27.56 -5.43 19.02
N THR A 427 28.34 -6.49 18.89
CA THR A 427 27.86 -7.89 18.96
C THR A 427 27.86 -8.53 20.34
N ASN A 428 28.39 -7.89 21.37
CA ASN A 428 28.56 -8.53 22.69
C ASN A 428 27.47 -8.21 23.73
N ALA A 429 26.42 -7.47 23.36
CA ALA A 429 25.29 -7.20 24.27
C ALA A 429 24.11 -8.18 24.15
N PHE A 430 24.17 -9.16 23.22
CA PHE A 430 23.06 -10.08 22.94
C PHE A 430 23.48 -11.57 22.93
N LYS A 431 24.42 -11.95 23.81
CA LYS A 431 24.74 -13.36 24.08
C LYS A 431 24.11 -13.82 25.38
#